data_AF-A0A091L868-F1
#
_entry.id   AF-A0A091L868-F1
#
_cell.length_a   1.000
_cell.length_b   1.000
_cell.length_c   1.000
_cell.angle_alpha   90.00
_cell.angle_beta   90.00
_cell.angle_gamma   90.00
#
_symmetry.space_group_name_H-M   'P 1'
#
loop_
_entity.id
_entity.type
_entity.pdbx_description
1 polymer ?
#
loop_
_entity_poly.entity_id
_entity_poly.type
_entity_poly.pdbx_seq_one_letter_code
_entity_poly.pdbx_strand_id
1 'polypeptide(L)' 'GKTKRISQKRKSGDLLLQPLGKRKRVSFGGHLSPELFDKSLPPNSPLKRGAIPARLSLPFGNSPRAVLKKAQGLK' A
#
# COMPACT_ATOMS: atom_id res chain seq x y z
N GLY A 1 -57.40 -30.98 -4.86
CA GLY A 1 -56.25 -30.10 -4.64
C GLY A 1 -55.32 -30.67 -3.60
N LYS A 2 -54.00 -30.59 -3.82
CA LYS A 2 -52.94 -30.64 -2.79
C LYS A 2 -51.73 -29.89 -3.36
N THR A 3 -51.36 -28.78 -2.72
CA THR A 3 -50.33 -27.84 -3.15
C THR A 3 -48.92 -28.37 -2.84
N LYS A 4 -48.00 -28.26 -3.81
CA LYS A 4 -46.58 -28.56 -3.62
C LYS A 4 -45.97 -27.54 -2.66
N ARG A 5 -45.38 -27.99 -1.55
CA ARG A 5 -44.55 -27.14 -0.69
C ARG A 5 -43.24 -26.85 -1.42
N ILE A 6 -43.09 -25.62 -1.92
CA ILE A 6 -41.80 -25.07 -2.34
C ILE A 6 -40.95 -24.90 -1.07
N SER A 7 -39.87 -25.67 -0.99
CA SER A 7 -38.84 -25.46 0.01
C SER A 7 -38.32 -24.04 -0.11
N GLN A 8 -38.51 -23.24 0.95
CA GLN A 8 -37.89 -21.93 1.07
C GLN A 8 -36.37 -22.16 1.19
N LYS A 9 -35.71 -22.17 0.03
CA LYS A 9 -34.25 -22.09 -0.07
C LYS A 9 -33.86 -20.83 0.70
N ARG A 10 -33.15 -21.01 1.81
CA ARG A 10 -32.57 -19.92 2.59
C ARG A 10 -31.87 -19.01 1.59
N LYS A 11 -32.42 -17.81 1.38
CA LYS A 11 -31.66 -16.69 0.86
C LYS A 11 -30.53 -16.57 1.86
N SER A 12 -29.35 -17.08 1.51
CA SER A 12 -28.13 -16.48 2.02
C SER A 12 -28.30 -15.03 1.61
N GLY A 13 -28.75 -14.21 2.56
CA GLY A 13 -28.46 -12.80 2.45
C GLY A 13 -26.97 -12.79 2.13
N ASP A 14 -26.62 -12.22 0.99
CA ASP A 14 -25.45 -11.37 0.98
C ASP A 14 -25.65 -10.46 2.20
N LEU A 15 -25.22 -10.95 3.37
CA LEU A 15 -24.74 -10.08 4.41
C LEU A 15 -23.58 -9.47 3.70
N LEU A 16 -23.88 -8.35 3.04
CA LEU A 16 -22.94 -7.34 2.63
C LEU A 16 -21.88 -7.41 3.72
N LEU A 17 -20.77 -8.06 3.41
CA LEU A 17 -19.57 -8.01 4.23
C LEU A 17 -19.13 -6.58 4.04
N GLN A 18 -19.90 -5.64 4.60
CA GLN A 18 -19.53 -4.27 4.79
C GLN A 18 -18.24 -4.42 5.55
N PRO A 19 -17.08 -4.09 4.95
CA PRO A 19 -15.83 -4.27 5.62
C PRO A 19 -15.92 -3.45 6.90
N LEU A 20 -16.05 -4.14 8.03
CA LEU A 20 -16.17 -3.56 9.36
C LEU A 20 -14.91 -2.77 9.65
N GLY A 21 -14.92 -1.49 9.25
CA GLY A 21 -13.80 -0.55 9.30
C GLY A 21 -12.59 -0.95 8.45
N LYS A 22 -11.83 0.04 8.00
CA LYS A 22 -10.47 -0.20 7.48
C LYS A 22 -9.58 -0.63 8.66
N ARG A 23 -9.53 -1.93 8.95
CA ARG A 23 -8.62 -2.48 9.96
C ARG A 23 -7.17 -2.32 9.48
N LYS A 24 -6.26 -1.97 10.37
CA LYS A 24 -4.83 -1.94 10.07
C LYS A 24 -4.38 -3.37 9.77
N ARG A 25 -4.06 -3.64 8.51
CA ARG A 25 -3.54 -4.92 8.02
C ARG A 25 -2.31 -4.65 7.19
N VAL A 26 -1.39 -5.59 7.18
CA VAL A 26 -0.20 -5.52 6.32
C VAL A 26 -0.61 -5.80 4.89
N SER A 27 -0.08 -5.01 3.97
CA SER A 27 -0.22 -5.18 2.53
C SER A 27 1.15 -5.03 1.89
N PHE A 28 1.32 -5.61 0.70
CA PHE A 28 2.50 -5.37 -0.13
C PHE A 28 2.17 -4.28 -1.16
N GLY A 29 3.12 -3.37 -1.36
CA GLY A 29 3.02 -2.36 -2.42
C GLY A 29 3.24 -2.97 -3.80
N GLY A 30 3.05 -2.17 -4.85
CA GLY A 30 3.44 -2.55 -6.21
C GLY A 30 4.96 -2.63 -6.39
N HIS A 31 5.40 -3.12 -7.54
CA HIS A 31 6.81 -3.12 -7.90
C HIS A 31 7.36 -1.69 -8.00
N LEU A 32 8.60 -1.52 -7.55
CA LEU A 32 9.34 -0.27 -7.64
C LEU A 32 10.58 -0.50 -8.49
N SER A 33 10.98 0.53 -9.25
CA SER A 33 12.26 0.48 -9.97
C SER A 33 13.41 0.32 -8.98
N PRO A 34 14.31 -0.66 -9.19
CA PRO A 34 15.44 -0.86 -8.29
C PRO A 34 16.46 0.27 -8.43
N GLU A 35 17.36 0.35 -7.46
CA GLU A 35 18.53 1.21 -7.53
C GLU A 35 19.67 0.49 -8.28
N LEU A 36 20.23 1.16 -9.30
CA LEU A 36 21.32 0.62 -10.12
C LEU A 36 22.66 1.14 -9.58
N PHE A 37 23.52 0.24 -9.13
CA PHE A 37 24.87 0.55 -8.66
C PHE A 37 25.94 -0.09 -9.54
N ASP A 38 27.07 0.60 -9.67
CA ASP A 38 28.32 0.00 -10.12
C ASP A 38 29.12 -0.40 -8.88
N LYS A 39 29.75 -1.58 -8.91
CA LYS A 39 30.59 -2.08 -7.82
C LYS A 39 31.91 -1.33 -7.68
N SER A 40 32.37 -0.70 -8.75
CA SER A 40 33.61 0.09 -8.77
C SER A 40 33.43 1.49 -8.19
N LEU A 41 32.19 1.98 -8.16
CA LEU A 41 31.85 3.30 -7.65
C LEU A 41 31.60 3.27 -6.13
N PRO A 42 31.84 4.40 -5.43
CA PRO A 42 31.52 4.50 -4.02
C PRO A 42 30.01 4.34 -3.80
N PRO A 43 29.60 3.84 -2.61
CA PRO A 43 28.19 3.54 -2.31
C PRO A 43 27.27 4.77 -2.30
N ASN A 44 27.81 5.99 -2.33
CA ASN A 44 27.04 7.24 -2.38
C ASN A 44 26.74 7.72 -3.82
N SER A 45 27.21 6.99 -4.84
CA SER A 45 27.17 7.37 -6.26
C SER A 45 26.43 6.30 -7.10
N PRO A 46 25.12 6.06 -6.86
CA PRO A 46 24.37 5.14 -7.69
C PRO A 46 24.26 5.65 -9.13
N LEU A 47 24.31 4.75 -10.12
CA LEU A 47 24.14 5.07 -11.53
C LEU A 47 22.71 5.55 -11.82
N LYS A 48 21.71 4.91 -11.19
CA LYS A 48 20.30 5.31 -11.27
C LYS A 48 19.64 5.10 -9.92
N ARG A 49 18.94 6.12 -9.43
CA ARG A 49 18.18 6.04 -8.18
C ARG A 49 16.95 5.17 -8.36
N GLY A 50 16.66 4.33 -7.37
CA GLY A 50 15.43 3.54 -7.31
C GLY A 50 14.19 4.39 -7.05
N ALA A 51 13.01 3.82 -7.31
CA ALA A 51 11.74 4.48 -7.06
C ALA A 51 11.42 4.53 -5.55
N ILE A 52 10.92 5.66 -5.09
CA ILE A 52 10.56 5.88 -3.69
C ILE A 52 9.09 5.49 -3.49
N PRO A 53 8.75 4.66 -2.49
CA PRO A 53 7.37 4.27 -2.23
C PRO A 53 6.50 5.50 -1.93
N ALA A 54 5.47 5.73 -2.74
CA ALA A 54 4.48 6.78 -2.52
C ALA A 54 3.27 6.23 -1.76
N ARG A 55 2.74 7.00 -0.79
CA ARG A 55 1.46 6.70 -0.15
C ARG A 55 0.32 7.24 -1.00
N LEU A 56 -0.22 6.39 -1.88
CA LEU A 56 -1.31 6.76 -2.80
C LEU A 56 -2.66 7.02 -2.10
N SER A 57 -2.82 6.61 -0.84
CA SER A 57 -4.12 6.59 -0.15
C SER A 57 -4.42 7.79 0.74
N LEU A 58 -3.59 8.83 0.74
CA LEU A 58 -3.83 10.03 1.56
C LEU A 58 -3.60 11.29 0.72
N PRO A 59 -4.56 12.24 0.66
CA PRO A 59 -4.25 13.59 0.22
C PRO A 59 -3.15 14.12 1.14
N PHE A 60 -2.26 14.90 0.55
CA PHE A 60 -0.97 15.39 1.05
C PHE A 60 -1.03 16.24 2.35
N GLY A 61 -1.64 15.72 3.43
CA GLY A 61 -1.93 16.47 4.64
C GLY A 61 -0.90 16.31 5.74
N ASN A 62 -0.76 15.12 6.33
CA ASN A 62 -0.20 15.03 7.70
C ASN A 62 0.71 13.81 7.94
N SER A 63 1.43 13.31 6.92
CA SER A 63 2.44 12.28 7.17
C SER A 63 3.72 12.94 7.66
N PRO A 64 4.35 12.52 8.78
CA PRO A 64 5.65 13.03 9.14
C PRO A 64 6.61 12.72 7.99
N ARG A 65 7.10 13.79 7.34
CA ARG A 65 8.14 13.70 6.33
C ARG A 65 9.31 12.97 6.98
N ALA A 66 9.82 11.90 6.37
CA ALA A 66 11.02 11.26 6.87
C ALA A 66 12.14 12.30 6.89
N VAL A 67 12.49 12.81 8.08
CA VAL A 67 13.44 13.90 8.26
C VAL A 67 14.85 13.30 8.27
N LEU A 68 15.33 12.90 7.09
CA LEU A 68 16.77 12.76 6.90
C LEU A 68 17.35 14.17 7.03
N LYS A 69 17.88 14.51 8.22
CA LYS A 69 18.59 15.77 8.45
C LYS A 69 19.81 15.80 7.52
N LYS A 70 19.76 16.58 6.44
CA LYS A 70 20.96 16.97 5.70
C LYS A 70 21.65 18.03 6.57
N ALA A 71 22.78 17.69 7.18
CA ALA A 71 23.67 18.72 7.71
C ALA A 71 24.09 19.60 6.52
N GLN A 72 23.63 20.85 6.52
CA GLN A 72 24.21 21.87 5.67
C GLN A 72 25.58 22.15 6.28
N GLY A 73 26.64 21.63 5.66
CA GLY A 73 28.00 22.02 5.99
C GLY A 73 28.09 23.54 5.93
N LEU A 74 28.35 24.15 7.07
CA LEU A 74 28.74 25.54 7.17
C LEU A 74 30.06 25.70 6.40
N LYS A 75 30.14 26.81 5.66
CA LYS A 75 31.28 27.22 4.84
C LYS A 75 32.53 27.36 5.70
#